data_AF-A0A4Y6KRH2-F1
#
_entry.id   AF-A0A4Y6KRH2-F1
#
_cell.length_a   1.000
_cell.length_b   1.000
_cell.length_c   1.000
_cell.angle_alpha   90.00
_cell.angle_beta   90.00
_cell.angle_gamma   90.00
#
_symmetry.space_group_name_H-M   'P 1'
#
loop_
_entity.id
_entity.type
_entity.pdbx_description
1 polymer ?
#
loop_
_entity_poly.entity_id
_entity_poly.type
_entity_poly.pdbx_seq_one_letter_code
_entity_poly.pdbx_strand_id
1 'polypeptide(L)'
;MRAALRPQASADESERARASALALLDRSIRFGHDRVALLRLAAAVRLGARVSAEQWQYCEAAMARIGDEALYDRLIETVRHQVIQRRETA
;
A
#
# COMPACT_ATOMS: atom_id res chain seq x y z
N MET A 1 -3.58 -34.82 11.48
CA MET A 1 -4.45 -34.58 10.31
C MET A 1 -4.32 -33.11 9.90
N ARG A 2 -3.51 -32.78 8.88
CA ARG A 2 -3.40 -31.41 8.30
C ARG A 2 -2.61 -31.48 6.99
N ALA A 3 -3.30 -31.79 5.91
CA ALA A 3 -2.72 -31.74 4.57
C ALA A 3 -3.82 -31.41 3.55
N ALA A 4 -4.13 -30.11 3.45
CA ALA A 4 -4.70 -29.49 2.27
C ALA A 4 -4.51 -27.98 2.42
N LEU A 5 -3.29 -27.49 2.17
CA LEU A 5 -3.12 -26.09 1.78
C LEU A 5 -3.93 -25.91 0.50
N ARG A 6 -5.10 -25.26 0.59
CA ARG A 6 -5.85 -24.86 -0.59
C ARG A 6 -5.20 -23.58 -1.13
N PRO A 7 -4.58 -23.58 -2.31
CA PRO A 7 -4.00 -22.37 -2.92
C PRO A 7 -5.02 -21.24 -3.10
N GLN A 8 -6.31 -21.58 -3.15
CA GLN A 8 -7.43 -20.64 -3.23
C GLN A 8 -7.58 -19.81 -1.94
N ALA A 9 -7.32 -20.38 -0.76
CA ALA A 9 -7.41 -19.64 0.49
C ALA A 9 -6.39 -18.50 0.55
N SER A 10 -5.15 -18.75 0.10
CA SER A 10 -4.10 -17.72 0.06
C SER A 10 -4.37 -16.62 -0.97
N ALA A 11 -5.04 -16.94 -2.09
CA ALA A 11 -5.43 -15.95 -3.08
C ALA A 11 -6.53 -15.02 -2.54
N ASP A 12 -7.56 -15.60 -1.91
CA ASP A 12 -8.65 -14.84 -1.29
C ASP A 12 -8.17 -13.99 -0.11
N GLU A 13 -7.24 -14.50 0.69
CA GLU A 13 -6.60 -13.73 1.77
C GLU A 13 -5.79 -12.55 1.23
N SER A 14 -5.04 -12.76 0.15
CA SER A 14 -4.27 -11.69 -0.50
C SER A 14 -5.18 -10.60 -1.06
N GLU A 15 -6.30 -10.98 -1.67
CA GLU A 15 -7.26 -10.02 -2.21
C GLU A 15 -7.96 -9.24 -1.09
N ARG A 16 -8.38 -9.91 -0.01
CA ARG A 16 -8.92 -9.24 1.18
C ARG A 16 -7.93 -8.27 1.80
N ALA A 17 -6.65 -8.63 1.84
CA ALA A 17 -5.60 -7.76 2.37
C ALA A 17 -5.44 -6.49 1.52
N ARG A 18 -5.41 -6.62 0.19
CA ARG A 18 -5.37 -5.47 -0.74
C ARG A 18 -6.58 -4.57 -0.58
N ALA A 19 -7.79 -5.15 -0.58
CA ALA A 19 -9.03 -4.40 -0.42
C ALA A 19 -9.07 -3.64 0.91
N SER A 20 -8.65 -4.28 2.00
CA SER A 20 -8.58 -3.65 3.32
C SER A 20 -7.57 -2.50 3.36
N ALA A 21 -6.40 -2.67 2.76
CA ALA A 21 -5.38 -1.62 2.69
C ALA A 21 -5.88 -0.39 1.92
N LEU A 22 -6.58 -0.59 0.79
CA LEU A 22 -7.20 0.49 0.02
C LEU A 22 -8.31 1.19 0.80
N ALA A 23 -9.19 0.45 1.47
CA ALA A 23 -10.27 1.04 2.28
C ALA A 23 -9.72 1.90 3.43
N LEU A 24 -8.63 1.45 4.06
CA LEU A 24 -7.96 2.21 5.11
C LEU A 24 -7.27 3.47 4.56
N LEU A 25 -6.65 3.38 3.38
CA LEU A 25 -6.07 4.54 2.69
C LEU A 25 -7.15 5.58 2.37
N ASP A 26 -8.24 5.16 1.73
CA ASP A 26 -9.39 6.04 1.42
C ASP A 26 -9.92 6.73 2.68
N ARG A 27 -10.10 5.96 3.75
CA ARG A 27 -10.52 6.50 5.04
C ARG A 27 -9.54 7.55 5.56
N SER A 28 -8.23 7.31 5.49
CA SER A 28 -7.25 8.32 5.91
C SER A 28 -7.33 9.60 5.11
N ILE A 29 -7.45 9.48 3.78
CA ILE A 29 -7.56 10.62 2.86
C ILE A 29 -8.80 11.44 3.21
N ARG A 30 -9.95 10.77 3.36
CA ARG A 30 -11.22 11.41 3.70
C ARG A 30 -11.17 12.20 5.01
N PHE A 31 -10.41 11.72 6.00
CA PHE A 31 -10.26 12.38 7.29
C PHE A 31 -9.07 13.34 7.37
N GLY A 32 -8.31 13.55 6.28
CA GLY A 32 -7.17 14.47 6.28
C GLY A 32 -5.94 13.97 7.06
N HIS A 33 -5.85 12.66 7.34
CA HIS A 33 -4.78 12.12 8.18
C HIS A 33 -3.49 11.87 7.38
N ASP A 34 -2.79 12.93 7.01
CA ASP A 34 -1.64 12.90 6.09
C ASP A 34 -0.61 11.82 6.42
N ARG A 35 -0.07 11.81 7.65
CA ARG A 35 0.98 10.85 8.03
C ARG A 35 0.46 9.41 7.97
N VAL A 36 -0.79 9.20 8.39
CA VAL A 36 -1.42 7.87 8.38
C VAL A 36 -1.75 7.44 6.95
N ALA A 37 -2.14 8.37 6.08
CA ALA A 37 -2.37 8.12 4.65
C ALA A 37 -1.09 7.61 3.99
N LEU A 38 0.06 8.24 4.25
CA LEU A 38 1.35 7.81 3.71
C LEU A 38 1.78 6.42 4.19
N LEU A 39 1.61 6.12 5.48
CA LEU A 39 1.88 4.79 6.01
C LEU A 39 0.97 3.71 5.38
N ARG A 40 -0.31 4.05 5.15
CA ARG A 40 -1.28 3.13 4.52
C ARG A 40 -1.04 2.98 3.02
N LEU A 41 -0.57 4.02 2.35
CA LEU A 41 -0.10 3.96 0.98
C LEU A 41 1.05 2.97 0.85
N ALA A 42 2.07 3.06 1.71
CA ALA A 42 3.18 2.11 1.74
C ALA A 42 2.68 0.66 1.91
N ALA A 43 1.70 0.44 2.79
CA ALA A 43 1.09 -0.88 2.97
C ALA A 43 0.32 -1.36 1.73
N ALA A 44 -0.48 -0.49 1.10
CA ALA A 44 -1.23 -0.80 -0.12
C ALA A 44 -0.30 -1.17 -1.27
N VAL A 45 0.79 -0.41 -1.45
CA VAL A 45 1.83 -0.69 -2.44
C VAL A 45 2.48 -2.04 -2.16
N ARG A 46 2.88 -2.33 -0.91
CA ARG A 46 3.48 -3.62 -0.51
C ARG A 46 2.62 -4.83 -0.83
N LEU A 47 1.31 -4.69 -0.63
CA LEU A 47 0.34 -5.75 -0.91
C LEU A 47 0.02 -5.86 -2.41
N GLY A 48 0.57 -4.96 -3.24
CA GLY A 48 0.33 -4.91 -4.67
C GLY A 48 -1.07 -4.41 -5.02
N ALA A 49 -1.72 -3.67 -4.13
CA ALA A 49 -3.03 -3.09 -4.39
C ALA A 49 -2.95 -2.03 -5.51
N ARG A 50 -4.05 -1.86 -6.25
CA ARG A 50 -4.17 -0.85 -7.29
C ARG A 50 -4.57 0.48 -6.66
N VAL A 51 -3.58 1.30 -6.33
CA VAL A 51 -3.78 2.68 -5.85
C VAL A 51 -4.16 3.58 -7.03
N SER A 52 -5.22 4.36 -6.87
CA SER A 52 -5.71 5.27 -7.93
C SER A 52 -4.82 6.52 -8.08
N ALA A 53 -4.91 7.20 -9.21
CA ALA A 53 -4.17 8.44 -9.45
C ALA A 53 -4.53 9.55 -8.42
N GLU A 54 -5.79 9.66 -8.03
CA GLU A 54 -6.25 10.62 -7.01
C GLU A 54 -5.63 10.32 -5.63
N GLN A 55 -5.55 9.04 -5.25
CA GLN A 55 -4.91 8.63 -4.01
C GLN A 55 -3.41 8.94 -4.02
N TRP A 56 -2.74 8.74 -5.15
CA TRP A 56 -1.35 9.15 -5.35
C TRP A 56 -1.17 10.65 -5.19
N GLN A 57 -1.98 11.45 -5.89
CA GLN A 57 -1.92 12.92 -5.83
C GLN A 57 -2.14 13.44 -4.41
N TYR A 58 -3.11 12.90 -3.67
CA TYR A 58 -3.30 13.27 -2.27
C TYR A 58 -2.03 13.01 -1.46
N CYS A 59 -1.44 11.83 -1.61
CA CYS A 59 -0.25 11.44 -0.86
C CYS A 59 0.99 12.26 -1.26
N GLU A 60 1.15 12.61 -2.53
CA GLU A 60 2.20 13.55 -2.97
C GLU A 60 2.04 14.91 -2.29
N ALA A 61 0.82 15.46 -2.28
CA ALA A 61 0.53 16.69 -1.58
C ALA A 61 0.74 16.58 -0.05
N ALA A 62 0.40 15.43 0.55
CA ALA A 62 0.61 15.16 1.96
C ALA A 62 2.11 15.09 2.32
N MET A 63 2.95 14.51 1.47
CA MET A 63 4.40 14.50 1.66
C MET A 63 4.97 15.92 1.67
N ALA A 64 4.56 16.74 0.71
CA ALA A 64 4.98 18.14 0.63
C ALA A 64 4.56 18.96 1.86
N ARG A 65 3.38 18.65 2.46
CA ARG A 65 2.90 19.33 3.67
C ARG A 65 3.64 18.94 4.94
N ILE A 66 3.93 17.65 5.12
CA ILE A 66 4.56 17.15 6.36
C ILE A 66 6.04 17.54 6.40
N GLY A 67 6.76 17.44 5.27
CA GLY A 67 8.21 17.70 5.24
C GLY A 67 9.06 16.70 6.04
N ASP A 68 8.54 15.49 6.31
CA ASP A 68 9.26 14.42 7.01
C ASP A 68 10.05 13.58 5.99
N GLU A 69 11.33 13.92 5.83
CA GLU A 69 12.24 13.29 4.87
C GLU A 69 12.47 11.81 5.16
N ALA A 70 12.48 11.40 6.43
CA ALA A 70 12.63 9.99 6.80
C ALA A 70 11.40 9.16 6.39
N LEU A 71 10.20 9.74 6.49
CA LEU A 71 8.98 9.11 5.98
C LEU A 71 8.99 8.99 4.46
N TYR A 72 9.52 10.01 3.77
CA TYR A 72 9.67 10.03 2.32
C TYR A 72 10.60 8.92 1.82
N ASP A 73 11.80 8.81 2.41
CA ASP A 73 12.78 7.76 2.08
C ASP A 73 12.18 6.38 2.26
N ARG A 74 11.45 6.16 3.36
CA ARG A 74 10.80 4.88 3.64
C ARG A 74 9.72 4.54 2.63
N LEU A 75 8.97 5.52 2.15
CA LEU A 75 7.95 5.32 1.11
C LEU A 75 8.62 4.96 -0.22
N ILE A 76 9.65 5.71 -0.63
CA ILE A 76 10.41 5.44 -1.86
C ILE A 76 10.98 4.02 -1.82
N GLU A 77 11.62 3.64 -0.72
CA GLU A 77 12.22 2.32 -0.58
C GLU A 77 11.16 1.22 -0.70
N THR A 78 10.00 1.45 -0.10
CA THR A 78 8.85 0.54 -0.23
C THR A 78 8.39 0.37 -1.68
N VAL A 79 8.28 1.47 -2.44
CA VAL A 79 7.88 1.42 -3.85
C VAL A 79 8.95 0.71 -4.70
N ARG A 80 10.25 1.02 -4.48
CA ARG A 80 11.36 0.37 -5.19
C ARG A 80 11.34 -1.14 -5.01
N HIS A 81 11.22 -1.60 -3.76
CA HIS A 81 11.12 -3.02 -3.46
C HIS A 81 9.94 -3.67 -4.19
N GLN A 82 8.77 -3.02 -4.24
CA GLN A 82 7.62 -3.55 -4.96
C GLN A 82 7.86 -3.69 -6.46
N VAL A 83 8.50 -2.70 -7.09
CA VAL A 83 8.81 -2.72 -8.53
C VAL A 83 9.78 -3.84 -8.86
N ILE A 84 10.80 -4.06 -8.02
CA ILE A 84 11.77 -5.15 -8.20
C ILE A 84 11.07 -6.50 -8.08
N GLN A 85 10.27 -6.72 -7.02
CA GLN A 85 9.55 -7.98 -6.79
C GLN A 85 8.54 -8.32 -7.90
N ARG A 86 7.91 -7.30 -8.51
CA ARG A 86 7.01 -7.50 -9.66
C ARG A 86 7.72 -7.89 -10.95
N ARG A 87 9.01 -7.55 -11.11
CA ARG A 87 9.81 -7.92 -12.29
C ARG A 87 10.35 -9.35 -12.20
N GLU A 88 10.57 -9.86 -11.00
CA GLU A 88 11.05 -11.23 -10.77
C GLU A 88 9.96 -12.30 -10.89
N THR A 89 8.68 -11.87 -10.90
CA THR A 89 7.50 -12.74 -10.92
C THR A 89 6.73 -12.70 -12.24
N ALA A 90 7.23 -11.99 -13.26
CA ALA A 90 6.67 -11.86 -14.61
C ALA A 90 7.53 -12.62 -15.62
#